data_AF-A0A5N7B2D9-F1
#
_entry.id   AF-A0A5N7B2D9-F1
#
_cell.length_a   1.000
_cell.length_b   1.000
_cell.length_c   1.000
_cell.angle_alpha   90.00
_cell.angle_beta   90.00
_cell.angle_gamma   90.00
#
_symmetry.space_group_name_H-M   'P 1'
#
loop_
_entity.id
_entity.type
_entity.pdbx_description
1 polymer ?
#
loop_
_entity_poly.entity_id
_entity_poly.type
_entity_poly.pdbx_seq_one_letter_code
_entity_poly.pdbx_strand_id
1 'polypeptide(L)'
;MMVLDDTRHTIYIHDLEREIAETELPIDSITFLPGVGENLRAIPRFIVTEAKPKCNELVLYREPTSLTVPKERDTVRKALIETRERARTNQCGRHPSTYSTTYLGTVADLGSSNNTHHPGDEMEIDTGG
;
A
#
# COMPACT_ATOMS: atom_id res chain seq x y z
N MET A 1 32.14 -1.34 54.77
CA MET A 1 31.75 -0.46 53.66
C MET A 1 32.64 -0.81 52.49
N MET A 2 32.06 -1.30 51.40
CA MET A 2 32.82 -1.64 50.19
C MET A 2 33.21 -0.33 49.50
N VAL A 3 34.50 -0.15 49.24
CA VAL A 3 35.00 1.00 48.50
C VAL A 3 34.80 0.70 47.02
N LEU A 4 33.97 1.52 46.36
CA LEU A 4 33.66 1.40 44.94
C LEU A 4 34.44 2.48 44.19
N ASP A 5 35.17 2.06 43.15
CA ASP A 5 35.93 2.93 42.25
C ASP A 5 35.05 3.83 41.35
N ASP A 6 34.73 5.03 41.82
CA ASP A 6 34.00 6.03 41.04
C ASP A 6 34.88 6.59 39.90
N THR A 7 34.78 5.95 38.73
CA THR A 7 35.41 6.42 37.49
C THR A 7 34.35 6.77 36.46
N ARG A 8 34.70 7.66 35.52
CA ARG A 8 33.76 8.21 34.51
C ARG A 8 33.04 7.17 33.64
N HIS A 9 33.48 5.92 33.61
CA HIS A 9 32.86 4.85 32.83
C HIS A 9 32.52 3.62 33.67
N THR A 10 32.56 3.74 35.01
CA THR A 10 32.08 2.67 35.88
C THR A 10 30.62 2.91 36.19
N ILE A 11 29.78 1.91 35.92
CA ILE A 11 28.37 1.92 36.31
C ILE A 11 28.18 0.80 37.31
N TYR A 12 27.56 1.13 38.44
CA TYR A 12 27.29 0.18 39.51
C TYR A 12 25.86 -0.31 39.44
N ILE A 13 25.73 -1.63 39.39
CA ILE A 13 24.44 -2.30 39.43
C ILE A 13 24.24 -2.80 40.87
N HIS A 14 23.23 -2.27 41.54
CA HIS A 14 22.91 -2.60 42.92
C HIS A 14 21.94 -3.78 43.01
N ASP A 15 20.99 -3.85 42.08
CA ASP A 15 19.99 -4.91 41.98
C ASP A 15 19.65 -5.13 40.51
N LEU A 16 20.05 -6.31 40.00
CA LEU A 16 19.88 -6.65 38.59
C LEU A 16 18.41 -6.69 38.19
N GLU A 17 17.54 -7.25 39.04
CA GLU A 17 16.14 -7.45 38.68
C GLU A 17 15.40 -6.11 38.58
N ARG A 18 15.68 -5.22 39.53
CA ARG A 18 15.08 -3.89 39.56
C ARG A 18 15.54 -3.00 38.40
N GLU A 19 16.84 -3.00 38.10
CA GLU A 19 17.40 -2.13 37.05
C GLU A 19 17.02 -2.61 35.64
N ILE A 20 16.88 -3.93 35.44
CA ILE A 20 16.35 -4.49 34.19
C ILE A 20 14.87 -4.10 34.03
N ALA A 21 14.06 -4.23 35.09
CA ALA A 21 12.65 -3.85 35.03
C ALA A 21 12.41 -2.35 34.77
N GLU A 22 13.35 -1.47 35.15
CA GLU A 22 13.29 -0.02 34.85
C GLU A 22 13.63 0.29 33.38
N THR A 23 14.47 -0.54 32.74
CA THR A 23 14.92 -0.36 31.35
C THR A 23 14.09 -1.14 30.34
N GLU A 24 13.42 -2.21 30.75
CA GLU A 24 12.50 -2.96 29.93
C GLU A 24 11.22 -2.15 29.70
N LEU A 25 11.16 -1.47 28.55
CA LEU A 25 9.94 -0.85 28.07
C LEU A 25 8.83 -1.91 28.01
N PRO A 26 7.58 -1.57 28.38
CA PRO A 26 6.46 -2.48 28.26
C PRO A 26 6.42 -3.10 26.86
N ILE A 27 6.18 -4.41 26.77
CA ILE A 27 6.10 -5.16 25.50
C ILE A 27 5.11 -4.49 24.52
N ASP A 28 4.15 -3.72 25.04
CA ASP A 28 3.10 -3.04 24.29
C ASP A 28 3.43 -1.57 23.91
N SER A 29 4.55 -1.00 24.37
CA SER A 29 4.90 0.39 24.09
C SER A 29 5.66 0.52 22.76
N ILE A 30 4.93 0.53 21.65
CA ILE A 30 5.48 0.89 20.34
C ILE A 30 5.44 2.41 20.21
N THR A 31 6.61 3.07 20.30
CA THR A 31 6.72 4.50 20.02
C THR A 31 7.01 4.70 18.54
N PHE A 32 6.03 5.21 17.79
CA PHE A 32 6.27 5.61 16.41
C PHE A 32 7.04 6.93 16.37
N LEU A 33 8.17 6.95 15.66
CA LEU A 33 8.88 8.19 15.39
C LEU A 33 8.03 9.12 14.50
N PRO A 34 8.13 10.44 14.69
CA PRO A 34 7.52 11.41 13.78
C PRO A 34 7.96 11.12 12.34
N GLY A 35 7.01 11.00 11.41
CA GLY A 35 7.29 10.70 10.00
C GLY A 35 7.14 9.22 9.58
N VAL A 36 6.85 8.32 10.54
CA VAL A 36 6.62 6.90 10.21
C VAL A 36 5.14 6.63 9.85
N GLY A 37 4.22 7.43 10.39
CA GLY A 37 2.78 7.23 10.22
C GLY A 37 2.30 7.36 8.77
N GLU A 38 2.88 8.26 7.98
CA GLU A 38 2.54 8.44 6.57
C GLU A 38 2.88 7.22 5.71
N ASN A 39 3.97 6.50 6.03
CA ASN A 39 4.38 5.29 5.33
C ASN A 39 3.48 4.10 5.70
N LEU A 40 2.93 4.09 6.92
CA LEU A 40 2.01 3.06 7.37
C LEU A 40 0.59 3.21 6.79
N ARG A 41 0.23 4.39 6.26
CA ARG A 41 -1.03 4.60 5.52
C ARG A 41 -1.06 3.90 4.17
N ALA A 42 0.08 3.39 3.70
CA ALA A 42 0.15 2.66 2.44
C ALA A 42 -0.57 1.30 2.48
N ILE A 43 -0.78 0.73 3.67
CA ILE A 43 -1.49 -0.54 3.81
C ILE A 43 -2.98 -0.25 3.97
N PRO A 44 -3.83 -0.63 2.99
CA PRO A 44 -5.26 -0.41 3.11
C PRO A 44 -5.81 -1.12 4.35
N ARG A 45 -6.61 -0.41 5.15
CA ARG A 45 -7.17 -0.94 6.41
C ARG A 45 -7.91 -2.27 6.25
N PHE A 46 -8.52 -2.50 5.08
CA PHE A 46 -9.22 -3.75 4.78
C PHE A 46 -8.31 -4.99 4.74
N ILE A 47 -6.98 -4.82 4.63
CA ILE A 47 -5.99 -5.91 4.72
C ILE A 47 -5.64 -6.20 6.19
N VAL A 48 -5.67 -5.19 7.05
CA VAL A 48 -5.21 -5.27 8.45
C VAL A 48 -6.35 -5.63 9.41
N THR A 49 -7.58 -5.19 9.11
CA THR A 49 -8.76 -5.54 9.92
C THR A 49 -9.18 -6.97 9.67
N GLU A 50 -9.38 -7.75 10.73
CA GLU A 50 -10.07 -9.05 10.68
C GLU A 50 -11.56 -8.87 10.36
N ALA A 51 -11.85 -8.45 9.14
CA ALA A 51 -13.20 -8.44 8.62
C ALA A 51 -13.54 -9.87 8.19
N LYS A 52 -14.50 -10.52 8.86
CA LYS A 52 -15.04 -11.82 8.44
C LYS A 52 -15.51 -11.70 6.98
N PRO A 53 -14.83 -12.32 6.01
CA PRO A 53 -15.16 -12.13 4.60
C PRO A 53 -16.54 -12.74 4.38
N LYS A 54 -17.53 -11.89 4.03
CA LYS A 54 -18.91 -12.37 3.83
C LYS A 54 -19.01 -13.33 2.66
N CYS A 55 -18.21 -13.13 1.60
CA CYS A 55 -18.14 -14.00 0.41
C CYS A 55 -16.81 -13.97 -0.39
N ASN A 56 -15.87 -13.04 -0.13
CA ASN A 56 -14.66 -12.89 -0.94
C ASN A 56 -13.42 -12.73 -0.05
N GLU A 57 -12.42 -13.57 -0.25
CA GLU A 57 -11.10 -13.46 0.38
C GLU A 57 -10.12 -12.74 -0.55
N LEU A 58 -9.34 -11.82 0.00
CA LEU A 58 -8.24 -11.19 -0.73
C LEU A 58 -7.04 -12.14 -0.75
N VAL A 59 -6.65 -12.62 -1.92
CA VAL A 59 -5.43 -13.43 -2.09
C VAL A 59 -4.34 -12.56 -2.72
N LEU A 60 -3.25 -12.34 -1.97
CA LEU A 60 -2.08 -11.59 -2.46
C LEU A 60 -1.21 -12.50 -3.33
N TYR A 61 -1.29 -12.31 -4.64
CA TYR A 61 -0.42 -13.03 -5.59
C TYR A 61 0.95 -12.36 -5.70
N ARG A 62 1.99 -13.18 -5.68
CA ARG A 62 3.33 -12.77 -6.10
C ARG A 62 3.39 -12.62 -7.61
N GLU A 63 4.41 -11.91 -8.09
CA GLU A 63 4.63 -11.80 -9.52
C GLU A 63 4.85 -13.17 -10.15
N PRO A 64 4.19 -13.46 -11.29
CA PRO A 64 4.33 -14.75 -11.94
C PRO A 64 5.79 -14.98 -12.37
N THR A 65 6.27 -16.19 -12.15
CA THR A 65 7.60 -16.61 -12.58
C THR A 65 7.50 -17.70 -13.64
N SER A 66 8.22 -17.57 -14.76
CA SER A 66 8.39 -18.69 -15.68
C SER A 66 8.93 -19.93 -14.96
N LEU A 67 8.35 -21.09 -15.30
CA LEU A 67 8.74 -22.40 -14.78
C LEU A 67 9.92 -22.99 -15.56
N THR A 68 10.11 -22.57 -16.81
CA THR A 68 11.08 -23.14 -17.76
C THR A 68 12.24 -22.20 -18.05
N VAL A 69 12.07 -20.90 -17.78
CA VAL A 69 13.07 -19.88 -18.10
C VAL A 69 13.64 -19.28 -16.81
N PRO A 70 14.99 -19.23 -16.67
CA PRO A 70 15.65 -18.55 -15.56
C PRO A 70 15.20 -17.10 -15.41
N LYS A 71 15.25 -16.57 -14.18
CA LYS A 71 14.64 -15.28 -13.87
C LYS A 71 15.21 -14.14 -14.71
N GLU A 72 16.50 -14.20 -14.98
CA GLU A 72 17.29 -13.20 -15.69
C GLU A 72 16.91 -13.11 -17.18
N ARG A 73 16.31 -14.18 -17.73
CA ARG A 73 15.97 -14.31 -19.16
C ARG A 73 14.47 -14.27 -19.45
N ASP A 74 13.63 -14.21 -18.43
CA ASP A 74 12.18 -14.14 -18.60
C ASP A 74 11.76 -12.73 -19.04
N THR A 75 11.55 -12.58 -20.35
CA THR A 75 11.13 -11.32 -20.97
C THR A 75 9.73 -10.90 -20.54
N VAL A 76 8.82 -11.86 -20.31
CA VAL A 76 7.44 -11.59 -19.89
C VAL A 76 7.43 -11.00 -18.48
N ARG A 77 8.19 -11.60 -17.55
CA ARG A 77 8.33 -11.05 -16.20
C ARG A 77 8.89 -9.63 -16.23
N LYS A 78 9.94 -9.38 -17.01
CA LYS A 78 10.53 -8.05 -17.15
C LYS A 78 9.52 -7.03 -17.66
N ALA A 79 8.77 -7.37 -18.73
CA ALA A 79 7.77 -6.49 -19.30
C ALA A 79 6.63 -6.18 -18.31
N LEU A 80 6.17 -7.18 -17.54
CA LEU A 80 5.13 -7.01 -16.53
C LEU A 80 5.60 -6.10 -15.38
N ILE A 81 6.82 -6.30 -14.87
CA ILE A 81 7.43 -5.44 -13.85
C ILE A 81 7.54 -4.01 -14.36
N GLU A 82 8.13 -3.82 -15.53
CA GLU A 82 8.31 -2.49 -16.15
C GLU A 82 6.97 -1.78 -16.35
N THR A 83 5.95 -2.50 -16.82
CA THR A 83 4.60 -1.96 -17.05
C THR A 83 3.98 -1.48 -15.73
N ARG A 84 4.13 -2.25 -14.65
CA ARG A 84 3.65 -1.87 -13.31
C ARG A 84 4.40 -0.66 -12.77
N GLU A 85 5.72 -0.64 -12.87
CA GLU A 85 6.52 0.51 -12.45
C GLU A 85 6.11 1.78 -13.20
N ARG A 86 5.94 1.70 -14.52
CA ARG A 86 5.44 2.81 -15.34
C ARG A 86 4.04 3.27 -14.91
N ALA A 87 3.15 2.34 -14.58
CA ALA A 87 1.81 2.68 -14.09
C ALA A 87 1.85 3.37 -12.71
N ARG A 88 2.78 2.98 -11.82
CA ARG A 88 2.97 3.60 -10.50
C ARG A 88 3.51 5.03 -10.61
N THR A 89 4.52 5.25 -11.47
CA THR A 89 5.08 6.60 -11.68
C THR A 89 4.03 7.55 -12.27
N ASN A 90 3.19 7.07 -13.20
CA ASN A 90 2.08 7.86 -13.77
C ASN A 90 1.00 8.22 -12.74
N GLN A 91 0.74 7.35 -11.77
CA GLN A 91 -0.22 7.64 -10.68
C GLN A 91 0.33 8.64 -9.67
N CYS A 92 1.65 8.60 -9.40
CA CYS A 92 2.30 9.54 -8.48
C CYS A 92 2.29 11.01 -8.97
N GLY A 93 2.17 11.23 -10.29
CA GLY A 93 2.07 12.57 -10.89
C GLY A 93 0.66 13.11 -11.04
N ARG A 94 -0.38 12.32 -10.76
CA ARG A 94 -1.78 12.75 -10.86
C ARG A 94 -2.27 13.12 -9.45
N HIS A 95 -2.32 14.43 -9.17
CA HIS A 95 -2.90 14.98 -7.96
C HIS A 95 -4.26 14.30 -7.69
N PRO A 96 -4.62 13.95 -6.44
CA PRO A 96 -5.95 13.46 -6.12
C PRO A 96 -6.91 14.64 -6.23
N SER A 97 -7.27 15.01 -7.46
CA SER A 97 -8.42 15.85 -7.72
C SER A 97 -9.64 15.01 -7.41
N THR A 98 -10.40 15.51 -6.46
CA THR A 98 -11.60 14.99 -5.84
C THR A 98 -12.58 14.39 -6.87
N TYR A 99 -13.33 13.37 -6.45
CA TYR A 99 -14.46 12.70 -7.13
C TYR A 99 -14.17 12.04 -8.50
N SER A 100 -13.82 10.75 -8.47
CA SER A 100 -14.28 9.78 -9.48
C SER A 100 -15.12 8.72 -8.76
N THR A 101 -16.42 9.00 -8.65
CA THR A 101 -17.45 7.97 -8.48
C THR A 101 -17.67 7.35 -9.84
N THR A 102 -17.24 6.09 -10.00
CA THR A 102 -17.79 5.23 -11.04
C THR A 102 -17.87 3.80 -10.49
N TYR A 103 -18.98 3.47 -9.85
CA TYR A 103 -19.46 2.09 -9.83
C TYR A 103 -20.22 1.88 -11.13
N LEU A 104 -19.67 1.12 -12.07
CA LEU A 104 -20.41 0.57 -13.20
C LEU A 104 -20.63 -0.92 -12.94
N GLY A 105 -21.76 -1.23 -12.32
CA GLY A 105 -22.31 -2.57 -12.17
C GLY A 105 -23.72 -2.56 -12.74
N THR A 106 -23.86 -3.19 -13.91
CA THR A 106 -25.09 -3.32 -14.69
C THR A 106 -26.20 -4.00 -13.88
N VAL A 107 -27.36 -3.34 -13.76
CA VAL A 107 -28.68 -4.00 -13.68
C VAL A 107 -29.70 -3.06 -14.32
N ALA A 108 -30.55 -3.66 -15.15
CA ALA A 108 -31.45 -3.00 -16.08
C ALA A 108 -32.64 -2.29 -15.40
N ASP A 109 -33.19 -1.35 -16.19
CA ASP A 109 -34.60 -0.95 -16.25
C ASP A 109 -35.14 0.04 -15.19
N LEU A 110 -35.29 1.32 -15.57
CA LEU A 110 -36.57 1.92 -15.98
C LEU A 110 -36.47 3.46 -15.99
N GLY A 111 -36.72 4.04 -17.17
CA GLY A 111 -37.25 5.39 -17.42
C GLY A 111 -36.78 6.57 -16.57
N SER A 112 -35.85 7.37 -17.10
CA SER A 112 -35.99 8.83 -16.99
C SER A 112 -35.25 9.52 -18.12
N SER A 113 -36.02 10.09 -19.05
CA SER A 113 -35.60 11.09 -20.02
C SER A 113 -34.74 12.16 -19.36
N ASN A 114 -33.63 12.54 -20.00
CA ASN A 114 -33.07 13.89 -20.04
C ASN A 114 -32.00 13.91 -21.15
N ASN A 115 -32.43 14.30 -22.35
CA ASN A 115 -31.57 14.52 -23.50
C ASN A 115 -30.69 15.76 -23.23
N THR A 116 -29.38 15.58 -23.08
CA THR A 116 -28.42 16.68 -23.26
C THR A 116 -27.65 16.37 -24.54
N HIS A 117 -28.11 16.98 -25.63
CA HIS A 117 -27.38 17.02 -26.90
C HIS A 117 -26.07 17.78 -26.68
N HIS A 118 -24.93 17.08 -26.80
CA HIS A 118 -23.65 17.72 -27.08
C HIS A 118 -23.40 17.62 -28.58
N PRO A 119 -23.50 18.72 -29.36
CA PRO A 119 -23.09 18.72 -30.75
C PRO A 119 -21.57 18.93 -30.74
N GLY A 120 -20.79 17.90 -31.08
CA GLY A 120 -19.33 18.03 -30.98
C GLY A 120 -18.54 17.04 -31.82
N ASP A 121 -18.96 15.78 -31.91
CA ASP A 121 -18.15 14.76 -32.59
C ASP A 121 -18.91 14.14 -33.77
N GLU A 122 -19.14 14.95 -34.79
CA GLU A 122 -19.47 14.45 -36.12
C GLU A 122 -18.16 13.96 -36.76
N MET A 123 -17.93 12.65 -36.74
CA MET A 123 -16.76 12.04 -37.38
C MET A 123 -16.99 11.98 -38.89
N GLU A 124 -16.28 12.80 -39.66
CA GLU A 124 -16.26 12.69 -41.12
C GLU A 124 -15.73 11.31 -41.53
N ILE A 125 -16.59 10.50 -42.15
CA ILE A 125 -16.19 9.26 -42.78
C ILE A 125 -15.69 9.56 -44.19
N ASP A 126 -14.39 9.34 -44.43
CA ASP A 126 -13.79 9.42 -45.76
C ASP A 126 -14.35 8.28 -46.61
N THR A 127 -15.28 8.60 -47.50
CA THR A 127 -15.77 7.68 -48.53
C THR A 127 -15.02 7.99 -49.82
N GLY A 128 -13.75 7.58 -49.86
CA GLY A 128 -12.95 7.52 -51.07
C GLY A 128 -13.59 6.54 -52.08
N GLY A 129 -13.80 7.04 -53.30
CA GLY A 129 -14.43 6.33 -54.42
C GLY A 129 -13.51 5.49 -55.29
#